data_AF-A0A7X3VD29-F1
#
_entry.id   AF-A0A7X3VD29-F1
#
_cell.length_a   1.000
_cell.length_b   1.000
_cell.length_c   1.000
_cell.angle_alpha   90.00
_cell.angle_beta   90.00
_cell.angle_gamma   90.00
#
_symmetry.space_group_name_H-M   'P 1'
#
loop_
_entity.id
_entity.type
_entity.pdbx_description
1 polymer ?
#
loop_
_entity_poly.entity_id
_entity_poly.type
_entity_poly.pdbx_seq_one_letter_code
_entity_poly.pdbx_strand_id
1 'polypeptide(L)'
;MASLTYRWVILRCGVILFPDGDHGVEDVQSIADSPSDRRLDDEEYWELPVILDMLGGGIRLAQQVLSERTVGFMYSHSVTSEASASWDMMLQAHPEGITHSEDMTMRIMRYDAMIRHIYFEETTHLFNIQRLKRAQGLTAVSEVPRVGYWAVEGWDVSEA
;
A
#
# COMPACT_ATOMS: atom_id res chain seq x y z
N MET A 1 -2.51 -0.55 6.51
CA MET A 1 -1.32 0.03 7.16
C MET A 1 -1.32 1.53 6.89
N ALA A 2 -1.61 2.37 7.89
CA ALA A 2 -1.92 3.79 7.65
C ALA A 2 -0.84 4.59 6.87
N SER A 3 0.44 4.33 7.10
CA SER A 3 1.58 5.00 6.44
C SER A 3 1.80 4.59 4.98
N LEU A 4 1.30 3.41 4.57
CA LEU A 4 1.64 2.78 3.28
C LEU A 4 1.29 3.67 2.09
N THR A 5 0.08 4.24 2.11
CA THR A 5 -0.43 5.02 0.99
C THR A 5 0.39 6.30 0.79
N TYR A 6 0.74 6.99 1.87
CA TYR A 6 1.58 8.19 1.82
C TYR A 6 2.96 7.90 1.26
N ARG A 7 3.59 6.78 1.66
CA ARG A 7 4.90 6.38 1.15
C ARG A 7 4.88 6.13 -0.36
N TRP A 8 3.85 5.46 -0.88
CA TRP A 8 3.76 5.20 -2.31
C TRP A 8 3.33 6.43 -3.11
N VAL A 9 2.27 7.09 -2.68
CA VAL A 9 1.65 8.18 -3.45
C VAL A 9 2.46 9.47 -3.37
N ILE A 10 3.03 9.79 -2.20
CA ILE A 10 3.80 11.03 -2.00
C ILE A 10 5.30 10.78 -2.11
N LEU A 11 5.90 9.96 -1.25
CA LEU A 11 7.37 9.85 -1.22
C LEU A 11 7.94 9.25 -2.52
N ARG A 12 7.24 8.28 -3.13
CA ARG A 12 7.71 7.56 -4.32
C ARG A 12 7.22 8.16 -5.63
N CYS A 13 5.96 8.59 -5.67
CA CYS A 13 5.32 9.07 -6.91
C CYS A 13 5.02 10.57 -6.90
N GLY A 14 5.24 11.26 -5.78
CA GLY A 14 4.76 12.62 -5.55
C GLY A 14 5.33 13.66 -6.50
N VAL A 15 6.59 13.53 -6.94
CA VAL A 15 7.19 14.45 -7.92
C VAL A 15 6.37 14.52 -9.23
N ILE A 16 5.75 13.40 -9.62
CA ILE A 16 4.94 13.30 -10.83
C ILE A 16 3.45 13.50 -10.52
N LEU A 17 2.97 12.99 -9.38
CA LEU A 17 1.56 13.07 -9.01
C LEU A 17 1.16 14.45 -8.49
N PHE A 18 2.06 15.15 -7.80
CA PHE A 18 1.84 16.44 -7.14
C PHE A 18 3.06 17.35 -7.40
N PRO A 19 3.29 17.78 -8.65
CA PRO A 19 4.47 18.56 -9.01
C PRO A 19 4.57 19.88 -8.23
N ASP A 20 3.44 20.43 -7.79
CA ASP A 20 3.35 21.67 -7.01
C ASP A 20 3.31 21.42 -5.49
N GLY A 21 3.45 20.16 -5.05
CA GLY A 21 3.40 19.79 -3.62
C GLY A 21 2.00 19.88 -3.00
N ASP A 22 0.96 19.94 -3.82
CA ASP A 22 -0.44 20.16 -3.44
C ASP A 22 -1.17 18.89 -2.95
N HIS A 23 -0.42 17.93 -2.39
CA HIS A 23 -0.98 16.68 -1.84
C HIS A 23 -1.72 16.86 -0.50
N GLY A 24 -1.67 18.04 0.12
CA GLY A 24 -2.46 18.37 1.31
C GLY A 24 -2.04 17.64 2.60
N VAL A 25 -0.78 17.22 2.70
CA VAL A 25 -0.23 16.54 3.89
C VAL A 25 0.95 17.35 4.40
N GLU A 26 0.88 17.85 5.63
CA GLU A 26 1.88 18.78 6.17
C GLU A 26 3.19 18.08 6.57
N ASP A 27 3.13 16.95 7.29
CA ASP A 27 4.31 16.23 7.76
C ASP A 27 4.40 14.81 7.18
N VAL A 28 4.69 14.73 5.89
CA VAL A 28 4.84 13.44 5.18
C VAL A 28 5.98 12.60 5.76
N GLN A 29 7.04 13.24 6.26
CA GLN A 29 8.24 12.52 6.74
C GLN A 29 7.94 11.76 8.03
N SER A 30 7.31 12.39 9.02
CA SER A 30 6.86 11.70 10.24
C SER A 30 5.93 10.51 9.92
N ILE A 31 5.04 10.67 8.95
CA ILE A 31 4.04 9.65 8.60
C ILE A 31 4.64 8.47 7.83
N ALA A 32 5.54 8.74 6.88
CA ALA A 32 5.93 7.78 5.86
C ALA A 32 7.41 7.36 5.91
N ASP A 33 8.24 8.06 6.68
CA ASP A 33 9.66 7.77 6.91
C ASP A 33 10.00 7.66 8.41
N SER A 34 9.11 7.00 9.16
CA SER A 34 9.27 6.75 10.59
C SER A 34 10.49 5.86 10.92
N PRO A 35 11.14 6.03 12.09
CA PRO A 35 12.15 5.12 12.60
C PRO A 35 11.67 3.67 12.78
N SER A 36 10.35 3.45 12.84
CA SER A 36 9.71 2.16 13.06
C SER A 36 9.54 1.31 11.78
N ASP A 37 10.38 1.51 10.76
CA ASP A 37 10.31 0.88 9.43
C ASP A 37 9.00 1.21 8.70
N ARG A 38 8.22 0.21 8.26
CA ARG A 38 7.13 0.46 7.30
C ARG A 38 5.84 1.02 7.91
N ARG A 39 5.78 1.21 9.23
CA ARG A 39 4.59 1.66 10.00
C ARG A 39 4.70 3.11 10.46
N LEU A 40 3.63 3.63 11.05
CA LEU A 40 3.65 4.91 11.76
C LEU A 40 4.62 4.84 12.95
N ASP A 41 5.11 5.99 13.42
CA ASP A 41 5.88 6.05 14.65
C ASP A 41 4.97 5.76 15.85
N ASP A 42 5.20 4.64 16.54
CA ASP A 42 4.40 4.24 17.70
C ASP A 42 4.55 5.23 18.87
N GLU A 43 5.63 6.02 18.93
CA GLU A 43 5.88 7.07 19.93
C GLU A 43 5.18 8.40 19.60
N GLU A 44 4.56 8.52 18.42
CA GLU A 44 3.81 9.71 17.99
C GLU A 44 2.33 9.38 17.70
N TYR A 45 2.08 8.18 17.14
CA TYR A 45 0.78 7.73 16.67
C TYR A 45 0.34 6.45 17.37
N TRP A 46 -0.13 6.54 18.61
CA TRP A 46 -0.67 5.40 19.36
C TRP A 46 -2.19 5.44 19.54
N GLU A 47 -2.82 6.60 19.38
CA GLU A 47 -4.26 6.75 19.58
C GLU A 47 -5.04 6.20 18.38
N LEU A 48 -5.91 5.21 18.63
CA LEU A 48 -6.71 4.57 17.58
C LEU A 48 -7.48 5.58 16.69
N PRO A 49 -8.16 6.61 17.23
CA PRO A 49 -8.85 7.59 16.38
C PRO A 49 -7.89 8.33 15.43
N VAL A 50 -6.68 8.64 15.88
CA VAL A 50 -5.65 9.30 15.07
C VAL A 50 -5.17 8.36 13.96
N ILE A 51 -4.86 7.11 14.29
CA ILE A 51 -4.43 6.10 13.31
C ILE A 51 -5.51 5.88 12.23
N LEU A 52 -6.78 5.84 12.63
CA LEU A 52 -7.90 5.68 11.71
C LEU A 52 -8.09 6.90 10.80
N ASP A 53 -7.93 8.12 11.32
CA ASP A 53 -7.97 9.32 10.48
C ASP A 53 -6.80 9.35 9.49
N MET A 54 -5.60 8.96 9.92
CA MET A 54 -4.43 8.81 9.05
C MET A 54 -4.69 7.82 7.91
N LEU A 55 -5.24 6.64 8.22
CA LEU A 55 -5.65 5.67 7.20
C LEU A 55 -6.69 6.27 6.25
N GLY A 56 -7.68 6.98 6.80
CA GLY A 56 -8.71 7.68 6.02
C GLY A 56 -8.13 8.72 5.06
N GLY A 57 -7.14 9.50 5.51
CA GLY A 57 -6.40 10.46 4.68
C GLY A 57 -5.66 9.78 3.53
N GLY A 58 -4.98 8.66 3.80
CA GLY A 58 -4.29 7.88 2.77
C GLY A 58 -5.28 7.37 1.72
N ILE A 59 -6.42 6.82 2.14
CA ILE A 59 -7.47 6.36 1.21
C ILE A 59 -7.99 7.52 0.35
N ARG A 60 -8.27 8.68 0.95
CA ARG A 60 -8.72 9.87 0.21
C ARG A 60 -7.68 10.31 -0.83
N LEU A 61 -6.39 10.26 -0.49
CA LEU A 61 -5.31 10.60 -1.41
C LEU A 61 -5.24 9.64 -2.60
N ALA A 62 -5.36 8.33 -2.37
CA ALA A 62 -5.42 7.35 -3.46
C ALA A 62 -6.66 7.56 -4.35
N GLN A 63 -7.80 7.88 -3.75
CA GLN A 63 -9.03 8.21 -4.48
C GLN A 63 -8.87 9.46 -5.34
N GLN A 64 -8.22 10.50 -4.81
CA GLN A 64 -7.92 11.72 -5.56
C GLN A 64 -7.09 11.41 -6.81
N VAL A 65 -5.97 10.68 -6.66
CA VAL A 65 -5.13 10.26 -7.79
C VAL A 65 -5.95 9.50 -8.84
N LEU A 66 -6.78 8.55 -8.42
CA LEU A 66 -7.64 7.78 -9.33
C LEU A 66 -8.71 8.63 -10.02
N SER A 67 -9.20 9.69 -9.37
CA SER A 67 -10.22 10.57 -9.94
C SER A 67 -9.66 11.58 -10.94
N GLU A 68 -8.40 11.98 -10.78
CA GLU A 68 -7.78 13.03 -11.59
C GLU A 68 -6.87 12.49 -12.70
N ARG A 69 -6.43 11.23 -12.62
CA ARG A 69 -5.50 10.63 -13.60
C ARG A 69 -6.22 9.65 -14.50
N THR A 70 -5.86 9.66 -15.77
CA THR A 70 -6.41 8.72 -16.77
C THR A 70 -5.69 7.38 -16.72
N VAL A 71 -6.33 6.33 -17.23
CA VAL A 71 -5.67 5.02 -17.40
C VAL A 71 -4.40 5.13 -18.24
N GLY A 72 -4.42 5.94 -19.30
CA GLY A 72 -3.25 6.19 -20.15
C GLY A 72 -2.10 6.81 -19.37
N PHE A 73 -2.37 7.78 -18.50
CA PHE A 73 -1.37 8.36 -17.61
C PHE A 73 -0.78 7.30 -16.68
N MET A 74 -1.63 6.47 -16.06
CA MET A 74 -1.16 5.42 -15.14
C MET A 74 -0.30 4.38 -15.85
N TYR A 75 -0.53 4.15 -17.15
CA TYR A 75 0.24 3.20 -17.96
C TYR A 75 1.55 3.76 -18.49
N SER A 76 1.68 5.09 -18.60
CA SER A 76 2.89 5.73 -19.10
C SER A 76 3.91 6.08 -18.02
N HIS A 77 3.58 5.88 -16.74
CA HIS A 77 4.44 6.23 -15.61
C HIS A 77 4.75 5.03 -14.74
N SER A 78 5.98 4.99 -14.27
CA SER A 78 6.51 3.94 -13.40
C SER A 78 7.40 4.54 -12.32
N VAL A 79 7.50 3.83 -11.21
CA VAL A 79 8.51 4.06 -10.18
C VAL A 79 9.52 2.94 -10.21
N THR A 80 10.79 3.30 -10.05
CA THR A 80 11.91 2.36 -10.01
C THR A 80 12.48 2.33 -8.59
N SER A 81 12.73 1.13 -8.06
CA SER A 81 13.34 0.93 -6.73
C SER A 81 14.21 -0.30 -6.71
N GLU A 82 15.13 -0.42 -5.75
CA GLU A 82 15.88 -1.66 -5.55
C GLU A 82 14.95 -2.86 -5.33
N ALA A 83 15.34 -4.02 -5.85
CA ALA A 83 14.64 -5.28 -5.63
C ALA A 83 14.88 -5.76 -4.18
N SER A 84 13.81 -6.18 -3.49
CA SER A 84 13.87 -6.69 -2.11
C SER A 84 13.48 -8.17 -2.03
N ALA A 85 13.83 -8.86 -0.94
CA ALA A 85 13.50 -10.27 -0.74
C ALA A 85 11.99 -10.62 -0.86
N SER A 86 11.08 -9.67 -0.62
CA SER A 86 9.63 -9.86 -0.78
C SER A 86 9.12 -9.75 -2.24
N TRP A 87 10.04 -9.80 -3.22
CA TRP A 87 9.73 -9.53 -4.62
C TRP A 87 8.99 -10.65 -5.35
N ASP A 88 9.37 -11.91 -5.12
CA ASP A 88 8.72 -13.05 -5.79
C ASP A 88 7.22 -13.09 -5.50
N MET A 89 6.85 -12.79 -4.25
CA MET A 89 5.46 -12.70 -3.83
C MET A 89 4.72 -11.53 -4.51
N MET A 90 5.41 -10.41 -4.77
CA MET A 90 4.86 -9.30 -5.55
C MET A 90 4.61 -9.69 -7.01
N LEU A 91 5.54 -10.40 -7.65
CA LEU A 91 5.32 -10.89 -9.01
C LEU A 91 4.16 -11.89 -9.07
N GLN A 92 4.00 -12.74 -8.06
CA GLN A 92 2.87 -13.67 -7.99
C GLN A 92 1.53 -12.95 -7.78
N ALA A 93 1.49 -11.93 -6.93
CA ALA A 93 0.26 -11.20 -6.63
C ALA A 93 -0.19 -10.29 -7.78
N HIS A 94 0.74 -9.78 -8.59
CA HIS A 94 0.44 -8.79 -9.64
C HIS A 94 0.59 -9.40 -11.04
N PRO A 95 -0.52 -9.56 -11.80
CA PRO A 95 -0.45 -10.17 -13.13
C PRO A 95 0.27 -9.30 -14.17
N GLU A 96 0.28 -7.97 -13.98
CA GLU A 96 0.85 -7.00 -14.93
C GLU A 96 1.44 -5.77 -14.24
N GLY A 97 2.17 -4.93 -14.98
CA GLY A 97 2.63 -3.61 -14.53
C GLY A 97 3.78 -3.65 -13.53
N ILE A 98 4.38 -4.82 -13.32
CA ILE A 98 5.56 -5.02 -12.49
C ILE A 98 6.62 -5.73 -13.35
N THR A 99 7.83 -5.18 -13.43
CA THR A 99 8.96 -5.74 -14.19
C THR A 99 10.30 -5.40 -13.52
N HIS A 100 11.42 -5.75 -14.16
CA HIS A 100 12.79 -5.52 -13.70
C HIS A 100 13.63 -4.72 -14.72
N SER A 101 14.71 -4.11 -14.24
CA SER A 101 15.82 -3.69 -15.10
C SER A 101 16.55 -4.91 -15.66
N GLU A 102 17.23 -4.76 -16.80
CA GLU A 102 17.92 -5.86 -17.50
C GLU A 102 18.91 -6.63 -16.62
N ASP A 103 19.55 -5.94 -15.67
CA ASP A 103 20.51 -6.50 -14.71
C ASP A 103 19.85 -7.10 -13.45
N MET A 104 18.51 -7.10 -13.37
CA MET A 104 17.70 -7.63 -12.26
C MET A 104 17.91 -6.93 -10.91
N THR A 105 18.60 -5.79 -10.88
CA THR A 105 18.90 -5.07 -9.62
C THR A 105 17.75 -4.15 -9.20
N MET A 106 17.01 -3.62 -10.17
CA MET A 106 15.93 -2.67 -9.95
C MET A 106 14.59 -3.29 -10.34
N ARG A 107 13.60 -3.07 -9.48
CA ARG A 107 12.19 -3.22 -9.79
C ARG A 107 11.68 -1.98 -10.50
N ILE A 108 10.83 -2.19 -11.50
CA ILE A 108 10.04 -1.15 -12.14
C ILE A 108 8.55 -1.48 -11.91
N MET A 109 7.81 -0.55 -11.31
CA MET A 109 6.38 -0.70 -11.02
C MET A 109 5.60 0.44 -11.65
N ARG A 110 4.69 0.11 -12.56
CA ARG A 110 3.79 1.05 -13.24
C ARG A 110 2.75 1.60 -12.27
N TYR A 111 2.24 2.80 -12.48
CA TYR A 111 1.41 3.49 -11.48
C TYR A 111 0.07 2.78 -11.21
N ASP A 112 -0.52 2.11 -12.20
CA ASP A 112 -1.70 1.25 -11.98
C ASP A 112 -1.37 0.04 -11.07
N ALA A 113 -0.18 -0.54 -11.21
CA ALA A 113 0.29 -1.61 -10.36
C ALA A 113 0.59 -1.11 -8.94
N MET A 114 1.08 0.13 -8.80
CA MET A 114 1.27 0.80 -7.51
C MET A 114 -0.06 0.99 -6.78
N ILE A 115 -1.12 1.50 -7.44
CA ILE A 115 -2.44 1.63 -6.80
C ILE A 115 -3.01 0.27 -6.43
N ARG A 116 -2.90 -0.72 -7.33
CA ARG A 116 -3.32 -2.09 -7.03
C ARG A 116 -2.54 -2.69 -5.86
N HIS A 117 -1.27 -2.34 -5.72
CA HIS A 117 -0.41 -2.80 -4.62
C HIS A 117 -0.89 -2.25 -3.28
N ILE A 118 -1.19 -0.94 -3.21
CA ILE A 118 -1.80 -0.33 -2.02
C ILE A 118 -3.10 -1.07 -1.66
N TYR A 119 -3.97 -1.31 -2.64
CA TYR A 119 -5.22 -2.04 -2.41
C TYR A 119 -4.99 -3.47 -1.89
N PHE A 120 -4.02 -4.20 -2.45
CA PHE A 120 -3.70 -5.57 -2.05
C PHE A 120 -3.09 -5.67 -0.66
N GLU A 121 -2.22 -4.74 -0.28
CA GLU A 121 -1.69 -4.65 1.08
C GLU A 121 -2.80 -4.36 2.09
N GLU A 122 -3.62 -3.33 1.85
CA GLU A 122 -4.70 -2.95 2.78
C GLU A 122 -5.73 -4.07 2.97
N THR A 123 -6.14 -4.72 1.88
CA THR A 123 -7.07 -5.85 1.95
C THR A 123 -6.47 -7.06 2.65
N THR A 124 -5.18 -7.35 2.43
CA THR A 124 -4.47 -8.43 3.12
C THR A 124 -4.36 -8.16 4.63
N HIS A 125 -4.05 -6.93 5.03
CA HIS A 125 -4.04 -6.55 6.43
C HIS A 125 -5.42 -6.66 7.08
N LEU A 126 -6.47 -6.18 6.38
CA LEU A 126 -7.85 -6.31 6.87
C LEU A 126 -8.26 -7.78 7.02
N PHE A 127 -7.91 -8.64 6.06
CA PHE A 127 -8.14 -10.07 6.15
C PHE A 127 -7.45 -10.66 7.38
N ASN A 128 -6.17 -10.34 7.60
CA ASN A 128 -5.41 -10.81 8.77
C ASN A 128 -6.02 -10.33 10.10
N ILE A 129 -6.52 -9.10 10.18
CA ILE A 129 -7.22 -8.62 11.36
C ILE A 129 -8.50 -9.44 11.58
N GLN A 130 -9.32 -9.62 10.54
CA GLN A 130 -10.60 -10.32 10.66
C GLN A 130 -10.40 -11.82 11.00
N ARG A 131 -9.38 -12.48 10.44
CA ARG A 131 -9.08 -13.90 10.77
C ARG A 131 -8.64 -14.05 12.23
N LEU A 132 -7.80 -13.15 12.73
CA LEU A 132 -7.35 -13.16 14.13
C LEU A 132 -8.52 -12.88 15.08
N LYS A 133 -9.45 -12.01 14.69
CA LYS A 133 -10.70 -11.81 15.43
C LYS A 133 -11.51 -13.10 15.51
N ARG A 134 -11.72 -13.79 14.38
CA ARG A 134 -12.45 -15.07 14.33
C ARG A 134 -11.79 -16.14 15.22
N ALA A 135 -10.47 -16.27 15.17
CA ALA A 135 -9.71 -17.19 16.02
C ALA A 135 -9.90 -16.92 17.53
N GLN A 136 -10.15 -15.66 17.91
CA GLN A 136 -10.45 -15.25 19.29
C GLN A 136 -11.95 -15.32 19.64
N GLY A 137 -12.80 -15.86 18.76
CA GLY A 137 -14.25 -15.90 18.94
C GLY A 137 -14.96 -14.55 18.76
N LEU A 138 -14.29 -13.55 18.19
CA LEU A 138 -14.86 -12.24 17.90
C LEU A 138 -15.51 -12.21 16.52
N THR A 139 -16.59 -11.44 16.39
CA THR A 139 -17.31 -11.28 15.13
C THR A 139 -16.52 -10.45 14.13
N ALA A 140 -16.40 -10.97 12.90
CA ALA A 140 -15.92 -10.22 11.77
C ALA A 140 -16.98 -9.23 11.29
N VAL A 141 -16.57 -8.01 10.93
CA VAL A 141 -17.51 -6.90 10.68
C VAL A 141 -17.72 -6.59 9.19
N SER A 142 -17.01 -7.29 8.30
CA SER A 142 -17.13 -7.13 6.85
C SER A 142 -16.57 -8.35 6.12
N GLU A 143 -17.12 -8.64 4.94
CA GLU A 143 -16.49 -9.56 4.00
C GLU A 143 -15.29 -8.87 3.32
N VAL A 144 -14.18 -9.58 3.19
CA VAL A 144 -12.96 -9.08 2.55
C VAL A 144 -12.79 -9.80 1.22
N PRO A 145 -12.61 -9.09 0.08
CA PRO A 145 -12.44 -9.72 -1.22
C PRO A 145 -11.16 -10.55 -1.28
N ARG A 146 -11.23 -11.75 -1.86
CA ARG A 146 -10.08 -12.65 -2.04
C ARG A 146 -9.19 -12.20 -3.19
N VAL A 147 -8.32 -11.25 -2.89
CA VAL A 147 -7.39 -10.61 -3.82
C VAL A 147 -6.06 -10.30 -3.15
N GLY A 148 -5.03 -10.03 -3.95
CA GLY A 148 -3.72 -9.64 -3.43
C GLY A 148 -2.99 -10.78 -2.72
N TYR A 149 -2.15 -10.42 -1.75
CA TYR A 149 -1.20 -11.35 -1.14
C TYR A 149 -1.87 -12.51 -0.41
N TRP A 150 -2.97 -12.27 0.27
CA TRP A 150 -3.68 -13.35 0.99
C TRP A 150 -4.41 -14.35 0.07
N ALA A 151 -4.48 -14.06 -1.23
CA ALA A 151 -4.97 -14.99 -2.25
C ALA A 151 -3.85 -15.81 -2.90
N VAL A 152 -2.57 -15.46 -2.68
CA VAL A 152 -1.41 -16.17 -3.23
C VAL A 152 -1.22 -17.51 -2.54
N GLU A 153 -0.75 -18.51 -3.30
CA GLU A 153 -0.43 -19.83 -2.76
C GLU A 153 0.64 -19.74 -1.67
N GLY A 154 0.44 -20.47 -0.57
CA GLY A 154 1.36 -20.47 0.57
C GLY A 154 1.16 -19.34 1.58
N TRP A 155 0.23 -18.40 1.34
CA TRP A 155 -0.15 -17.42 2.37
C TRP A 155 -0.95 -18.09 3.50
N ASP A 156 -0.63 -17.75 4.75
CA ASP A 156 -1.35 -18.27 5.91
C ASP A 156 -2.78 -17.71 5.98
N VAL A 157 -3.75 -18.59 5.74
CA VAL A 157 -5.19 -18.32 5.86
C VAL A 157 -5.84 -19.08 7.02
N SER A 158 -5.03 -19.61 7.94
CA SER A 158 -5.55 -20.32 9.12
C SER A 158 -6.33 -19.38 10.04
N GLU A 159 -7.36 -19.93 10.67
CA GLU A 159 -8.26 -19.24 11.60
C GLU A 159 -8.39 -19.97 12.94
N ALA A 160 -7.49 -20.92 13.21
CA ALA A 160 -7.51 -21.85 14.34
C ALA A 160 -6.21 -21.78 15.14
#